data_AF-A0A366HDB1-F1
#
_entry.id   AF-A0A366HDB1-F1
#
_cell.length_a   1.000
_cell.length_b   1.000
_cell.length_c   1.000
_cell.angle_alpha   90.00
_cell.angle_beta   90.00
_cell.angle_gamma   90.00
#
_symmetry.space_group_name_H-M   'P 1'
#
loop_
_entity.id
_entity.type
_entity.pdbx_description
1 polymer ?
#
loop_
_entity_poly.entity_id
_entity_poly.type
_entity_poly.pdbx_seq_one_letter_code
_entity_poly.pdbx_strand_id
1 'polypeptide(L)'
;MEPEQLYLIFGAVAALCAAVVIAMAVCVAFVMVMIGVVTISIIVGFSTGKVLSGLRALLVQLGVLAGAPVGAVAALVLAQTWPDLSHHGVILAMGGATGAFGGLVMALLANRVVQMAADRFPKLRLPRTTLIPSS
;
A
#
# COMPACT_ATOMS: atom_id res chain seq x y z
N MET A 1 -32.54 -32.40 9.39
CA MET A 1 -31.77 -31.73 8.33
C MET A 1 -31.57 -32.75 7.24
N GLU A 2 -31.96 -32.41 6.01
CA GLU A 2 -31.78 -33.29 4.86
C GLU A 2 -30.27 -33.43 4.56
N PRO A 3 -29.79 -34.60 4.10
CA PRO A 3 -28.38 -34.85 3.88
C PRO A 3 -27.72 -33.83 2.94
N GLU A 4 -28.49 -33.29 1.98
CA GLU A 4 -28.05 -32.26 1.03
C GLU A 4 -27.65 -30.94 1.71
N GLN A 5 -28.37 -30.53 2.76
CA GLN A 5 -28.03 -29.33 3.54
C GLN A 5 -26.75 -29.53 4.35
N LEU A 6 -26.50 -30.75 4.83
CA LEU A 6 -25.29 -31.08 5.56
C LEU A 6 -24.04 -30.96 4.68
N TYR A 7 -24.11 -31.41 3.43
CA TYR A 7 -23.02 -31.27 2.46
C TYR A 7 -22.76 -29.81 2.08
N LEU A 8 -23.81 -29.00 1.90
CA LEU A 8 -23.68 -27.57 1.61
C LEU A 8 -23.02 -26.81 2.77
N ILE A 9 -23.41 -27.11 4.01
CA ILE A 9 -22.82 -26.48 5.21
C ILE A 9 -21.34 -26.87 5.34
N PHE A 10 -21.01 -28.15 5.20
CA PHE A 10 -19.61 -28.59 5.24
C PHE A 10 -18.76 -27.99 4.12
N GLY A 11 -19.30 -27.91 2.91
CA GLY A 11 -18.65 -27.27 1.77
C GLY A 11 -18.41 -25.78 2.01
N ALA A 12 -19.41 -25.06 2.53
CA ALA A 12 -19.29 -23.65 2.86
C ALA A 12 -18.26 -23.39 3.97
N VAL A 13 -18.23 -24.21 5.02
CA VAL A 13 -17.25 -24.11 6.10
C VAL A 13 -15.83 -24.41 5.60
N ALA A 14 -15.66 -25.42 4.76
CA ALA A 14 -14.37 -25.75 4.17
C ALA A 14 -13.84 -24.61 3.26
N ALA A 15 -14.72 -24.03 2.43
CA ALA A 15 -14.38 -22.88 1.60
C ALA A 15 -14.00 -21.65 2.43
N LEU A 16 -14.71 -21.40 3.54
CA LEU A 16 -14.42 -20.29 4.45
C LEU A 16 -13.07 -20.48 5.15
N CYS A 17 -12.77 -21.69 5.62
CA CYS A 17 -11.45 -22.03 6.17
C CYS A 17 -10.33 -21.81 5.15
N ALA A 18 -10.50 -22.27 3.91
CA ALA A 18 -9.51 -22.06 2.85
C ALA A 18 -9.30 -20.55 2.57
N ALA A 19 -10.38 -19.77 2.51
CA ALA A 19 -10.31 -18.32 2.32
C ALA A 19 -9.55 -17.62 3.46
N VAL A 20 -9.78 -18.03 4.71
CA VAL A 20 -9.06 -17.49 5.88
C VAL A 20 -7.56 -17.81 5.83
N VAL A 21 -7.19 -19.04 5.47
CA VAL A 21 -5.78 -19.44 5.33
C VAL A 21 -5.09 -18.62 4.24
N ILE A 22 -5.74 -18.44 3.09
CA ILE A 22 -5.22 -17.61 1.99
C ILE A 22 -5.07 -16.16 2.46
N ALA A 23 -6.07 -15.61 3.15
CA ALA A 23 -6.03 -14.24 3.67
C ALA A 23 -4.86 -14.05 4.66
N MET A 24 -4.62 -15.02 5.56
CA MET A 24 -3.48 -14.98 6.48
C MET A 24 -2.14 -15.04 5.74
N ALA A 25 -2.00 -15.90 4.73
CA ALA A 25 -0.80 -15.97 3.91
C ALA A 25 -0.52 -14.65 3.16
N VAL A 26 -1.55 -14.04 2.59
CA VAL A 26 -1.47 -12.73 1.93
C VAL A 26 -1.09 -11.64 2.93
N CYS A 27 -1.63 -11.68 4.15
CA CYS A 27 -1.32 -10.72 5.19
C CYS A 27 0.16 -10.81 5.62
N VAL A 28 0.69 -12.03 5.81
CA VAL A 28 2.10 -12.26 6.10
C VAL A 28 3.00 -11.77 4.97
N ALA A 29 2.64 -12.05 3.71
CA ALA A 29 3.36 -11.55 2.55
C ALA A 29 3.36 -10.01 2.50
N PHE A 30 2.23 -9.38 2.79
CA PHE A 30 2.12 -7.92 2.85
C PHE A 30 3.01 -7.31 3.95
N VAL A 31 3.04 -7.92 5.13
CA VAL A 31 3.93 -7.50 6.23
C VAL A 31 5.40 -7.60 5.82
N MET A 32 5.80 -8.71 5.18
CA MET A 32 7.16 -8.89 4.63
C MET A 32 7.52 -7.81 3.60
N VAL A 33 6.59 -7.47 2.71
CA VAL A 33 6.78 -6.39 1.72
C VAL A 33 6.92 -5.03 2.41
N MET A 34 6.11 -4.74 3.43
CA MET A 34 6.20 -3.50 4.21
C MET A 34 7.54 -3.37 4.95
N ILE A 35 8.05 -4.47 5.52
CA ILE A 35 9.39 -4.50 6.12
C ILE A 35 10.46 -4.23 5.07
N GLY A 36 10.35 -4.79 3.87
CA GLY A 36 11.25 -4.52 2.75
C GLY A 36 11.24 -3.05 2.32
N VAL A 37 10.05 -2.45 2.20
CA VAL A 37 9.84 -1.02 1.89
C VAL A 37 10.49 -0.12 2.94
N VAL A 38 10.31 -0.43 4.23
CA VAL A 38 10.94 0.29 5.34
C VAL A 38 12.46 0.16 5.26
N THR A 39 12.98 -1.05 5.01
CA THR A 39 14.43 -1.32 4.94
C THR A 39 15.07 -0.57 3.76
N ILE A 40 14.45 -0.60 2.57
CA ILE A 40 14.93 0.15 1.40
C ILE A 40 14.92 1.65 1.67
N SER A 41 13.87 2.15 2.32
CA SER A 41 13.76 3.58 2.68
C SER A 41 14.84 4.03 3.66
N ILE A 42 15.19 3.18 4.64
CA ILE A 42 16.29 3.43 5.57
C ILE A 42 17.63 3.43 4.83
N ILE A 43 17.88 2.45 3.96
CA ILE A 43 19.12 2.36 3.15
C ILE A 43 19.27 3.59 2.24
N VAL A 44 18.19 4.04 1.59
CA VAL A 44 18.19 5.26 0.77
C VAL A 44 18.45 6.50 1.62
N GLY A 45 17.86 6.59 2.81
CA GLY A 45 18.09 7.70 3.75
C GLY A 45 19.54 7.78 4.24
N PHE A 46 20.16 6.64 4.55
CA PHE A 46 21.56 6.56 4.96
C PHE A 46 22.53 6.87 3.81
N SER A 47 22.31 6.28 2.62
CA SER A 47 23.20 6.49 1.46
C SER A 47 23.22 7.92 0.94
N THR A 48 22.12 8.67 1.10
CA THR A 48 22.04 10.07 0.65
C THR A 48 22.30 11.10 1.76
N GLY A 49 22.55 10.66 2.99
CA GLY A 49 22.83 11.53 4.15
C GLY A 49 21.70 12.48 4.52
N LYS A 50 20.48 12.24 4.03
CA LYS A 50 19.32 13.12 4.16
C LYS A 50 18.10 12.28 4.53
N VAL A 51 17.65 12.36 5.78
CA VAL A 51 16.45 11.63 6.27
C VAL A 51 15.20 11.87 5.41
N LEU A 52 15.09 13.06 4.79
CA LEU A 52 13.99 13.42 3.90
C LEU A 52 13.90 12.56 2.62
N SER A 53 15.01 12.03 2.09
CA SER A 53 14.98 11.20 0.88
C SER A 53 14.41 9.80 1.17
N GLY A 54 14.76 9.22 2.32
CA GLY A 54 14.22 7.96 2.80
C GLY A 54 12.72 8.05 3.07
N LEU A 55 12.27 9.15 3.70
CA LEU A 55 10.84 9.38 3.94
C LEU A 55 10.04 9.51 2.63
N ARG A 56 10.63 10.09 1.58
CA ARG A 56 10.00 10.18 0.26
C ARG A 56 9.86 8.81 -0.41
N ALA A 57 10.91 8.00 -0.38
CA ALA A 57 10.86 6.63 -0.89
C ALA A 57 9.79 5.82 -0.16
N LEU A 58 9.70 5.97 1.17
CA LEU A 58 8.71 5.30 2.00
C LEU A 58 7.28 5.71 1.63
N LEU A 59 7.00 7.01 1.54
CA LEU A 59 5.66 7.52 1.21
C LEU A 59 5.22 7.09 -0.20
N VAL A 60 6.14 7.09 -1.16
CA VAL A 60 5.89 6.63 -2.54
C VAL A 60 5.57 5.14 -2.56
N GLN A 61 6.36 4.33 -1.84
CA GLN A 61 6.15 2.89 -1.78
C GLN A 61 4.86 2.53 -1.04
N LEU A 62 4.56 3.20 0.08
CA LEU A 62 3.28 3.06 0.82
C LEU A 62 2.08 3.45 -0.04
N GLY A 63 2.16 4.56 -0.77
CA GLY A 63 1.10 5.02 -1.64
C GLY A 63 0.77 4.01 -2.74
N VAL A 64 1.79 3.44 -3.37
CA VAL A 64 1.61 2.39 -4.39
C VAL A 64 1.05 1.09 -3.77
N LEU A 65 1.59 0.67 -2.63
CA LEU A 65 1.17 -0.57 -1.95
C LEU A 65 -0.28 -0.51 -1.47
N ALA A 66 -0.71 0.64 -0.95
CA ALA A 66 -2.08 0.85 -0.50
C ALA A 66 -3.03 1.14 -1.67
N GLY A 67 -2.56 1.82 -2.72
CA GLY A 67 -3.36 2.19 -3.88
C GLY A 67 -3.78 0.97 -4.72
N ALA A 68 -2.90 0.00 -4.92
CA ALA A 68 -3.18 -1.19 -5.72
C ALA A 68 -4.39 -2.01 -5.23
N PRO A 69 -4.46 -2.46 -3.96
CA PRO A 69 -5.61 -3.23 -3.47
C PRO A 69 -6.88 -2.41 -3.44
N VAL A 70 -6.81 -1.12 -3.09
CA VAL A 70 -7.99 -0.24 -3.07
C VAL A 70 -8.57 -0.06 -4.48
N GLY A 71 -7.72 0.13 -5.50
CA GLY A 71 -8.17 0.22 -6.89
C GLY A 71 -8.72 -1.10 -7.43
N ALA A 72 -8.14 -2.24 -7.04
CA ALA A 72 -8.66 -3.56 -7.42
C ALA A 72 -10.05 -3.81 -6.82
N VAL A 73 -10.28 -3.44 -5.55
CA VAL A 73 -11.60 -3.53 -4.90
C VAL A 73 -12.61 -2.58 -5.57
N ALA A 74 -12.20 -1.34 -5.87
CA ALA A 74 -13.06 -0.38 -6.55
C ALA A 74 -13.49 -0.88 -7.95
N ALA A 75 -12.57 -1.49 -8.70
CA ALA A 75 -12.88 -2.07 -10.00
C ALA A 75 -13.76 -3.33 -9.91
N LEU A 76 -13.63 -4.13 -8.85
CA LEU A 76 -14.55 -5.23 -8.56
C LEU A 76 -15.97 -4.74 -8.28
N VAL A 77 -16.12 -3.68 -7.48
CA VAL A 77 -17.42 -3.04 -7.22
C VAL A 77 -18.02 -2.49 -8.51
N LEU A 78 -17.19 -1.90 -9.38
CA LEU A 78 -17.62 -1.41 -10.68
C LEU A 78 -18.09 -2.56 -11.60
N ALA A 79 -17.36 -3.69 -11.62
CA ALA A 79 -17.75 -4.87 -12.39
C ALA A 79 -19.09 -5.48 -11.93
N GLN A 80 -19.40 -5.41 -10.63
CA GLN A 80 -20.69 -5.87 -10.10
C GLN A 80 -21.87 -4.95 -10.47
N THR A 81 -21.61 -3.67 -10.72
CA THR A 81 -22.64 -2.70 -11.10
C THR A 81 -22.87 -2.65 -12.61
N TRP A 82 -21.91 -3.10 -13.42
CA TRP A 82 -22.03 -3.21 -14.88
C TRP A 82 -21.72 -4.63 -15.41
N PRO A 83 -22.75 -5.50 -15.50
CA PRO A 83 -22.58 -6.90 -15.88
C PRO A 83 -22.22 -7.12 -17.36
N ASP A 84 -22.30 -6.10 -18.22
CA ASP A 84 -21.92 -6.20 -19.64
C ASP A 84 -20.41 -6.34 -19.86
N LEU A 85 -19.58 -6.12 -18.82
CA LEU A 85 -18.14 -6.34 -18.89
C LEU A 85 -17.79 -7.80 -18.61
N SER A 86 -17.66 -8.59 -19.67
CA SER A 86 -17.34 -10.02 -19.61
C SER A 86 -15.94 -10.38 -19.09
N HIS A 87 -15.02 -9.41 -18.93
CA HIS A 87 -13.60 -9.66 -18.64
C HIS A 87 -13.18 -9.26 -17.22
N HIS A 88 -13.70 -9.98 -16.21
CA HIS A 88 -13.47 -9.71 -14.79
C HIS A 88 -11.99 -9.65 -14.38
N GLY A 89 -11.14 -10.51 -14.96
CA GLY A 89 -9.70 -10.52 -14.68
C GLY A 89 -8.95 -9.29 -15.18
N VAL A 90 -9.33 -8.76 -16.35
CA VAL A 90 -8.71 -7.56 -16.92
C VAL A 90 -9.12 -6.31 -16.15
N ILE A 91 -10.38 -6.25 -15.72
CA ILE A 91 -10.91 -5.15 -14.91
C ILE A 91 -10.21 -5.07 -13.56
N LEU A 92 -9.97 -6.22 -12.92
CA LEU A 92 -9.27 -6.29 -11.64
C LEU A 92 -7.80 -5.87 -11.78
N ALA A 93 -7.11 -6.32 -12.83
CA ALA A 93 -5.73 -5.92 -13.11
C ALA A 93 -5.62 -4.42 -13.43
N MET A 94 -6.50 -3.89 -14.28
CA MET A 94 -6.53 -2.47 -14.65
C MET A 94 -6.96 -1.59 -13.47
N GLY A 95 -7.88 -2.06 -12.62
CA GLY A 95 -8.26 -1.43 -11.37
C GLY A 95 -7.10 -1.33 -10.39
N GLY A 96 -6.37 -2.43 -10.20
CA GLY A 96 -5.18 -2.45 -9.37
C GLY A 96 -4.08 -1.52 -9.88
N ALA A 97 -3.83 -1.51 -11.19
CA ALA A 97 -2.82 -0.64 -11.81
C ALA A 97 -3.20 0.85 -11.72
N THR A 98 -4.46 1.19 -11.97
CA THR A 98 -4.95 2.59 -11.84
C THR A 98 -4.98 3.04 -10.39
N GLY A 99 -5.32 2.15 -9.46
CA GLY A 99 -5.23 2.39 -8.01
C GLY A 99 -3.79 2.63 -7.54
N ALA A 100 -2.84 1.81 -7.99
CA ALA A 100 -1.42 2.00 -7.71
C ALA A 100 -0.92 3.37 -8.22
N PHE A 101 -1.33 3.76 -9.42
CA PHE A 101 -0.99 5.04 -10.01
C PHE A 101 -1.62 6.21 -9.23
N GLY A 102 -2.90 6.11 -8.84
CA GLY A 102 -3.55 7.11 -8.00
C GLY A 102 -2.88 7.27 -6.63
N GLY A 103 -2.49 6.15 -6.02
CA GLY A 103 -1.74 6.13 -4.77
C GLY A 103 -0.35 6.77 -4.90
N LEU A 104 0.35 6.54 -6.02
CA LEU A 104 1.60 7.22 -6.35
C LEU A 104 1.42 8.74 -6.44
N VAL A 105 0.41 9.20 -7.17
CA VAL A 105 0.11 10.63 -7.35
C VAL A 105 -0.20 11.29 -6.00
N MET A 106 -1.00 10.64 -5.15
CA MET A 106 -1.30 11.14 -3.80
C MET A 106 -0.06 11.19 -2.91
N ALA A 107 0.83 10.19 -2.98
CA ALA A 107 2.09 10.22 -2.25
C ALA A 107 3.01 11.38 -2.69
N LEU A 108 3.07 11.66 -3.99
CA LEU A 108 3.82 12.79 -4.54
C LEU A 108 3.21 14.14 -4.12
N LEU A 109 1.88 14.26 -4.10
CA LEU A 109 1.16 15.43 -3.59
C LEU A 109 1.42 15.65 -2.10
N ALA A 110 1.31 14.61 -1.28
CA ALA A 110 1.61 14.68 0.15
C ALA A 110 3.06 15.14 0.39
N ASN A 111 4.02 14.60 -0.36
CA ASN A 111 5.41 15.04 -0.31
C ASN A 111 5.57 16.52 -0.71
N ARG A 112 4.82 16.98 -1.73
CA ARG A 112 4.80 18.40 -2.13
C ARG A 112 4.23 19.29 -1.04
N VAL A 113 3.15 18.88 -0.38
CA VAL A 113 2.54 19.61 0.75
C VAL A 113 3.52 19.69 1.92
N VAL A 114 4.20 18.60 2.26
CA VAL A 114 5.22 18.58 3.33
C VAL A 114 6.38 19.52 3.00
N GLN A 115 6.83 19.57 1.75
CA GLN A 115 7.87 20.52 1.32
C GLN A 115 7.39 21.97 1.46
N MET A 116 6.19 22.28 0.97
CA MET A 116 5.60 23.61 1.11
C MET A 116 5.43 24.01 2.59
N ALA A 117 5.03 23.08 3.45
CA ALA A 117 4.92 23.32 4.89
C ALA A 117 6.29 23.57 5.53
N ALA A 118 7.33 22.84 5.14
CA ALA A 118 8.69 23.02 5.64
C ALA A 118 9.31 24.36 5.21
N ASP A 119 8.99 24.84 4.01
CA ASP A 119 9.41 26.16 3.52
C ASP A 119 8.64 27.29 4.22
N ARG A 120 7.36 27.06 4.57
CA ARG A 120 6.50 28.04 5.24
C ARG A 120 6.73 28.12 6.75
N PHE A 121 7.19 27.04 7.38
CA PHE A 121 7.50 26.98 8.81
C PHE A 121 8.97 26.60 9.06
N PRO A 122 9.92 27.56 8.91
CA PRO A 122 11.34 27.29 9.11
C PRO A 122 11.71 26.86 10.54
N LYS A 123 10.82 27.07 11.52
CA LYS A 123 10.99 26.62 12.92
C LYS A 123 10.90 25.09 13.11
N LEU A 124 10.41 24.33 12.12
CA LEU A 124 10.44 22.87 12.12
C LEU A 124 11.75 22.28 11.56
N ARG A 125 12.68 23.11 11.07
CA ARG A 125 14.04 22.65 10.78
C ARG A 125 14.70 22.32 12.11
N LEU A 126 14.80 21.02 12.42
CA LEU A 126 15.61 20.54 13.54
C LEU A 126 16.97 21.23 13.48
N PRO A 127 17.46 21.82 14.59
CA PRO A 127 18.75 22.47 14.61
C PRO A 127 19.77 21.45 14.13
N ARG A 128 20.47 21.78 13.04
CA ARG A 128 21.68 21.06 12.67
C ARG A 128 22.59 21.17 13.88
N THR A 129 22.72 20.08 14.64
CA THR A 129 23.76 19.94 15.64
C THR A 129 25.08 19.98 14.86
N THR A 130 25.62 21.18 14.74
CA THR A 130 27.01 21.45 14.40
C THR A 130 27.85 20.82 15.50
N LEU A 131 28.12 19.52 15.36
CA LEU A 131 29.31 18.88 15.89
C LEU A 131 30.49 19.40 15.06
N ILE A 132 30.85 20.66 15.30
CA ILE A 132 32.17 21.17 14.94
C ILE A 132 33.02 20.91 16.18
N PRO A 133 33.94 19.92 16.18
CA PRO A 133 34.95 19.86 17.23
C PRO A 133 35.83 21.10 17.07
N SER A 134 35.77 22.00 18.06
CA SER A 134 36.75 23.06 18.21
C SER A 134 38.09 22.42 18.55
N SER A 135 39.01 22.42 17.58
CA SER A 135 40.44 22.27 17.79
C SER A 135 41.01 23.45 18.54
#